data_AF-A0A254QEB1-F1
#
_entry.id   AF-A0A254QEB1-F1
#
_cell.length_a   1.000
_cell.length_b   1.000
_cell.length_c   1.000
_cell.angle_alpha   90.00
_cell.angle_beta   90.00
_cell.angle_gamma   90.00
#
_symmetry.space_group_name_H-M   'P 1'
#
loop_
_entity.id
_entity.type
_entity.pdbx_description
1 polymer ?
#
loop_
_entity_poly.entity_id
_entity_poly.type
_entity_poly.pdbx_seq_one_letter_code
_entity_poly.pdbx_strand_id
1 'polypeptide(L)'
;YALWASIFDAATVVEGPDIRSLLQKAVLNRKSDEVADLIDSQERLAKACVAFLGDNPANLRYEKSHANRLLAMNLLIQSMSELRAYCAKGDEDTLSEARIDFGEMLKALDSAKAEFAKESKDAGNAGNNRNVDNSLLGGLYARQGLRA
;
A
#
# COMPACT_ATOMS: atom_id res chain seq x y z
N TYR A 1 0.90 -0.51 -12.61
CA TYR A 1 0.72 -0.88 -11.19
C TYR A 1 2.03 -0.79 -10.39
N ALA A 2 3.05 -1.61 -10.68
CA ALA A 2 4.30 -1.65 -9.88
C ALA A 2 4.98 -0.28 -9.68
N LEU A 3 5.02 0.57 -10.71
CA LEU A 3 5.55 1.93 -10.62
C LEU A 3 4.76 2.78 -9.60
N TRP A 4 3.43 2.82 -9.71
CA TRP A 4 2.57 3.60 -8.82
C TRP A 4 2.61 3.08 -7.38
N ALA A 5 2.63 1.75 -7.20
CA ALA A 5 2.79 1.13 -5.87
C ALA A 5 4.09 1.59 -5.19
N SER A 6 5.19 1.67 -5.93
CA SER A 6 6.48 2.13 -5.39
C SER A 6 6.48 3.62 -5.01
N ILE A 7 5.82 4.47 -5.79
CA ILE A 7 5.64 5.90 -5.49
C ILE A 7 4.79 6.06 -4.23
N PHE A 8 3.74 5.26 -4.10
CA PHE A 8 2.84 5.27 -2.96
C PHE A 8 3.54 4.84 -1.66
N ASP A 9 4.35 3.78 -1.75
CA ASP A 9 5.13 3.28 -0.62
C ASP A 9 6.19 4.30 -0.17
N ALA A 10 6.76 5.08 -1.11
CA ALA A 10 7.69 6.15 -0.79
C ALA A 10 7.01 7.34 -0.11
N ALA A 11 5.84 7.78 -0.59
CA ALA A 11 5.09 8.89 0.01
C ALA A 11 4.66 8.58 1.45
N THR A 12 4.16 7.36 1.70
CA THR A 12 3.69 6.95 3.03
C THR A 12 4.81 6.80 4.08
N VAL A 13 6.05 6.54 3.66
CA VAL A 13 7.22 6.52 4.56
C VAL A 13 7.59 7.93 5.03
N VAL A 14 7.37 8.94 4.19
CA VAL A 14 7.65 10.35 4.52
C VAL A 14 6.59 10.92 5.47
N GLU A 15 5.31 10.57 5.29
CA GLU A 15 4.20 11.16 6.06
C GLU A 15 3.82 10.38 7.34
N GLY A 16 4.18 9.10 7.47
CA GLY A 16 3.81 8.28 8.65
C GLY A 16 4.27 8.84 10.02
N PRO A 17 5.50 9.36 10.16
CA PRO A 17 5.94 10.05 11.38
C PRO A 17 5.15 11.33 11.67
N ASP A 18 4.72 12.05 10.62
CA ASP A 18 3.98 13.31 10.74
C ASP A 18 2.57 13.08 11.32
N ILE A 19 1.92 11.97 10.97
CA ILE A 19 0.58 11.64 11.47
C ILE A 19 0.59 11.26 12.96
N ARG A 20 1.65 10.59 13.45
CA ARG A 20 1.82 10.35 14.90
C ARG A 20 1.99 11.66 15.67
N SER A 21 2.78 12.58 15.12
CA SER A 21 2.94 13.91 15.68
C SER A 21 1.62 14.69 15.65
N LEU A 22 0.81 14.55 14.60
CA LEU A 22 -0.52 15.16 14.51
C LEU A 22 -1.45 14.66 15.63
N LEU A 23 -1.53 13.34 15.87
CA LEU A 23 -2.29 12.76 16.97
C LEU A 23 -1.87 13.33 18.33
N GLN A 24 -0.57 13.54 18.56
CA GLN A 24 -0.07 14.16 19.79
C GLN A 24 -0.41 15.66 19.88
N LYS A 25 -0.25 16.41 18.77
CA LYS A 25 -0.61 17.83 18.70
C LYS A 25 -2.10 18.04 18.99
N ALA A 26 -2.97 17.16 18.49
CA ALA A 26 -4.41 17.21 18.73
C ALA A 26 -4.79 17.03 20.21
N VAL A 27 -4.03 16.24 20.97
CA VAL A 27 -4.20 16.11 22.43
C VAL A 27 -3.73 17.36 23.16
N LEU A 28 -2.60 17.93 22.75
CA LEU A 28 -2.00 19.09 23.41
C LEU A 28 -2.77 20.38 23.15
N ASN A 29 -3.21 20.60 21.90
CA ASN A 29 -3.93 21.80 21.51
C ASN A 29 -5.03 21.49 20.51
N ARG A 30 -6.13 20.98 21.06
CA ARG A 30 -7.28 20.46 20.32
C ARG A 30 -8.02 21.48 19.46
N LYS A 31 -7.96 22.76 19.83
CA LYS A 31 -8.60 23.88 19.13
C LYS A 31 -7.66 24.64 18.20
N SER A 32 -6.49 24.06 17.90
CA SER A 32 -5.53 24.67 16.99
C SER A 32 -6.05 24.59 15.56
N ASP A 33 -6.13 25.73 14.88
CA ASP A 33 -6.44 25.79 13.45
C ASP A 33 -5.40 25.01 12.63
N GLU A 34 -4.12 25.04 13.03
CA GLU A 34 -3.05 24.25 12.41
C GLU A 34 -3.36 22.74 12.47
N VAL A 35 -3.88 22.25 13.60
CA VAL A 35 -4.22 20.83 13.75
C VAL A 35 -5.40 20.48 12.86
N ALA A 36 -6.42 21.35 12.79
CA ALA A 36 -7.57 21.14 11.92
C ALA A 36 -7.14 21.10 10.44
N ASP A 37 -6.31 22.04 10.00
CA ASP A 37 -5.81 22.10 8.63
C ASP A 37 -4.97 20.86 8.26
N LEU A 38 -4.14 20.38 9.18
CA LEU A 38 -3.36 19.16 8.96
C LEU A 38 -4.25 17.92 8.87
N ILE A 39 -5.26 17.78 9.73
CA ILE A 39 -6.24 16.68 9.65
C ILE A 39 -6.96 16.72 8.29
N ASP A 40 -7.43 17.90 7.88
CA ASP A 40 -8.10 18.10 6.59
C ASP A 40 -7.20 17.75 5.41
N SER A 41 -5.94 18.17 5.44
CA SER A 41 -4.95 17.88 4.40
C SER A 41 -4.71 16.37 4.29
N GLN A 42 -4.49 15.69 5.42
CA GLN A 42 -4.24 14.25 5.47
C GLN A 42 -5.44 13.44 5.01
N GLU A 43 -6.66 13.81 5.43
CA GLU A 43 -7.88 13.15 4.97
C GLU A 43 -8.10 13.33 3.46
N ARG A 44 -7.85 14.53 2.92
CA ARG A 44 -7.97 14.80 1.48
C ARG A 44 -6.97 13.98 0.67
N LEU A 45 -5.73 13.90 1.12
CA LEU A 45 -4.69 13.10 0.48
C LEU A 45 -5.09 11.62 0.45
N ALA A 46 -5.52 11.08 1.60
CA ALA A 46 -5.97 9.70 1.69
C ALA A 46 -7.18 9.40 0.78
N LYS A 47 -8.16 10.32 0.69
CA LYS A 47 -9.30 10.21 -0.24
C LYS A 47 -8.87 10.22 -1.71
N ALA A 48 -7.95 11.12 -2.07
CA ALA A 48 -7.41 11.18 -3.42
C ALA A 48 -6.68 9.88 -3.78
N CYS A 49 -5.97 9.30 -2.83
CA CYS A 49 -5.33 8.01 -2.98
C CYS A 49 -6.31 6.86 -3.18
N VAL A 50 -7.39 6.79 -2.39
CA VAL A 50 -8.46 5.79 -2.56
C VAL A 50 -9.10 5.91 -3.93
N ALA A 51 -9.44 7.13 -4.36
CA ALA A 51 -10.00 7.37 -5.69
C ALA A 51 -9.05 6.90 -6.80
N PHE A 52 -7.76 7.30 -6.71
CA PHE A 52 -6.75 6.88 -7.68
C PHE A 52 -6.59 5.36 -7.74
N LEU A 53 -6.53 4.68 -6.59
CA LEU A 53 -6.41 3.22 -6.53
C LEU A 53 -7.69 2.54 -7.05
N GLY A 54 -8.87 3.06 -6.73
CA GLY A 54 -10.16 2.54 -7.21
C GLY A 54 -10.31 2.64 -8.73
N ASP A 55 -9.86 3.75 -9.33
CA ASP A 55 -9.89 3.96 -10.78
C ASP A 55 -8.81 3.13 -11.52
N ASN A 56 -7.82 2.60 -10.79
CA ASN A 56 -6.69 1.85 -11.34
C ASN A 56 -6.58 0.47 -10.68
N PRO A 57 -7.55 -0.44 -10.93
CA PRO A 57 -7.54 -1.75 -10.31
C PRO A 57 -6.27 -2.51 -10.69
N ALA A 58 -5.73 -3.24 -9.72
CA ALA A 58 -4.59 -4.10 -9.96
C ALA A 58 -4.97 -5.28 -10.88
N ASN A 59 -3.99 -5.79 -11.63
CA ASN A 59 -4.15 -7.10 -12.26
C ASN A 59 -4.15 -8.20 -11.19
N LEU A 60 -4.63 -9.40 -11.55
CA LEU A 60 -4.72 -10.55 -10.64
C LEU A 60 -3.43 -10.85 -9.87
N ARG A 61 -2.28 -10.48 -10.43
CA ARG A 61 -0.98 -10.70 -9.82
C ARG A 61 -0.72 -9.81 -8.61
N TYR A 62 -1.24 -8.59 -8.58
CA TYR A 62 -0.99 -7.62 -7.51
C TYR A 62 -2.24 -7.32 -6.66
N GLU A 63 -3.25 -8.18 -6.74
CA GLU A 63 -4.56 -7.97 -6.13
C GLU A 63 -4.49 -7.83 -4.60
N LYS A 64 -3.67 -8.66 -3.94
CA LYS A 64 -3.56 -8.64 -2.47
C LYS A 64 -2.86 -7.38 -1.99
N SER A 65 -1.71 -7.04 -2.58
CA SER A 65 -1.01 -5.82 -2.19
C SER A 65 -1.80 -4.55 -2.52
N HIS A 66 -2.67 -4.59 -3.52
CA HIS A 66 -3.59 -3.51 -3.85
C HIS A 66 -4.71 -3.36 -2.81
N ALA A 67 -5.40 -4.45 -2.50
CA ALA A 67 -6.46 -4.47 -1.50
C ALA A 67 -5.96 -3.96 -0.14
N ASN A 68 -4.76 -4.36 0.26
CA ASN A 68 -4.15 -3.89 1.51
C ASN A 68 -3.81 -2.39 1.49
N ARG A 69 -3.42 -1.81 0.34
CA ARG A 69 -3.22 -0.34 0.22
C ARG A 69 -4.55 0.42 0.31
N LEU A 70 -5.59 -0.08 -0.36
CA LEU A 70 -6.93 0.48 -0.25
C LEU A 70 -7.44 0.46 1.20
N LEU A 71 -7.28 -0.68 1.88
CA LEU A 71 -7.64 -0.81 3.29
C LEU A 71 -6.87 0.20 4.15
N ALA A 72 -5.55 0.31 3.97
CA ALA A 72 -4.73 1.27 4.72
C ALA A 72 -5.25 2.71 4.53
N MET A 73 -5.53 3.13 3.31
CA MET A 73 -6.01 4.50 3.07
C MET A 73 -7.41 4.75 3.63
N ASN A 74 -8.31 3.76 3.60
CA ASN A 74 -9.63 3.88 4.24
C ASN A 74 -9.52 4.00 5.76
N LEU A 75 -8.64 3.22 6.41
CA LEU A 75 -8.38 3.33 7.84
C LEU A 75 -7.76 4.70 8.21
N LEU A 76 -6.91 5.26 7.34
CA LEU A 76 -6.41 6.63 7.55
C LEU A 76 -7.53 7.67 7.49
N ILE A 77 -8.44 7.56 6.52
CA ILE A 77 -9.61 8.46 6.42
C ILE A 77 -10.46 8.37 7.68
N GLN A 78 -10.72 7.15 8.16
CA GLN A 78 -11.51 6.93 9.37
C GLN A 78 -10.83 7.54 10.60
N SER A 79 -9.54 7.23 10.80
CA SER A 79 -8.73 7.82 11.87
C SER A 79 -8.73 9.35 11.86
N MET A 80 -8.59 9.99 10.69
CA MET A 80 -8.63 11.46 10.58
C MET A 80 -10.03 12.03 10.87
N SER A 81 -11.09 11.34 10.45
CA SER A 81 -12.47 11.73 10.75
C SER A 81 -12.76 11.65 12.26
N GLU A 82 -12.34 10.57 12.91
CA GLU A 82 -12.45 10.38 14.35
C GLU A 82 -11.61 11.41 15.10
N LEU A 83 -10.38 11.68 14.65
CA LEU A 83 -9.54 12.72 15.24
C LEU A 83 -10.17 14.11 15.11
N ARG A 84 -10.81 14.43 13.98
CA ARG A 84 -11.60 15.68 13.83
C ARG A 84 -12.77 15.72 14.81
N ALA A 85 -13.48 14.61 14.97
CA ALA A 85 -14.60 14.51 15.90
C ALA A 85 -14.14 14.67 17.36
N TYR A 86 -13.01 14.07 17.73
CA TYR A 86 -12.33 14.33 18.99
C TYR A 86 -12.03 15.81 19.12
N CYS A 87 -11.44 16.45 18.10
CA CYS A 87 -11.11 17.86 18.15
C CYS A 87 -12.30 18.77 18.48
N ALA A 88 -13.47 18.44 17.93
CA ALA A 88 -14.71 19.18 18.17
C ALA A 88 -15.33 18.93 19.56
N LYS A 89 -15.38 17.67 20.01
CA LYS A 89 -16.18 17.26 21.18
C LYS A 89 -15.36 16.97 22.43
N GLY A 90 -14.08 16.63 22.26
CA GLY A 90 -13.17 16.24 23.33
C GLY A 90 -13.43 14.88 23.94
N ASP A 91 -14.04 13.97 23.17
CA ASP A 91 -14.38 12.62 23.60
C ASP A 91 -13.18 11.66 23.49
N GLU A 92 -12.63 11.24 24.63
CA GLU A 92 -11.45 10.38 24.69
C GLU A 92 -11.68 8.99 24.08
N ASP A 93 -12.93 8.50 24.06
CA ASP A 93 -13.25 7.22 23.40
C ASP A 93 -13.02 7.35 21.88
N THR A 94 -13.45 8.47 21.28
CA THR A 94 -13.20 8.78 19.87
C THR A 94 -11.71 8.95 19.56
N LEU A 95 -10.92 9.52 20.49
CA LEU A 95 -9.46 9.58 20.33
C LEU A 95 -8.82 8.18 20.36
N SER A 96 -9.34 7.29 21.21
CA SER A 96 -8.88 5.91 21.28
C SER A 96 -9.18 5.16 19.98
N GLU A 97 -10.39 5.31 19.44
CA GLU A 97 -10.76 4.78 18.11
C GLU A 97 -9.80 5.29 17.03
N ALA A 98 -9.57 6.61 16.98
CA ALA A 98 -8.67 7.22 15.99
C ALA A 98 -7.26 6.63 16.03
N ARG A 99 -6.76 6.30 17.23
CA ARG A 99 -5.44 5.67 17.42
C ARG A 99 -5.43 4.20 17.03
N ILE A 100 -6.52 3.48 17.31
CA ILE A 100 -6.67 2.07 16.92
C ILE A 100 -6.63 1.96 15.40
N ASP A 101 -7.48 2.73 14.72
CA ASP A 101 -7.57 2.76 13.26
C ASP A 101 -6.24 3.15 12.61
N PHE A 102 -5.55 4.15 13.17
CA PHE A 102 -4.22 4.50 12.71
C PHE A 102 -3.21 3.34 12.88
N GLY A 103 -3.28 2.62 14.00
CA GLY A 103 -2.45 1.44 14.24
C GLY A 103 -2.76 0.31 13.25
N GLU A 104 -4.02 0.10 12.91
CA GLU A 104 -4.45 -0.87 11.90
C GLU A 104 -4.03 -0.47 10.48
N MET A 105 -4.12 0.83 10.17
CA MET A 105 -3.64 1.38 8.90
C MET A 105 -2.16 1.04 8.68
N LEU A 106 -1.32 1.26 9.69
CA LEU A 106 0.11 0.97 9.59
C LEU A 106 0.37 -0.53 9.33
N LYS A 107 -0.35 -1.41 10.01
CA LYS A 107 -0.25 -2.86 9.78
C LYS A 107 -0.68 -3.25 8.37
N ALA A 108 -1.77 -2.66 7.87
CA ALA A 108 -2.25 -2.89 6.51
C ALA A 108 -1.22 -2.42 5.47
N LEU A 109 -0.57 -1.27 5.70
CA LEU A 109 0.48 -0.75 4.83
C LEU A 109 1.73 -1.66 4.82
N ASP A 110 2.18 -2.13 5.98
CA ASP A 110 3.30 -3.06 6.08
C ASP A 110 2.99 -4.39 5.36
N SER A 111 1.76 -4.90 5.54
CA SER A 111 1.26 -6.07 4.82
C SER A 111 1.24 -5.84 3.30
N ALA A 112 0.78 -4.68 2.85
CA ALA A 112 0.77 -4.32 1.43
C ALA A 112 2.19 -4.32 0.82
N LYS A 113 3.17 -3.77 1.54
CA LYS A 113 4.58 -3.74 1.11
C LYS A 113 5.17 -5.16 1.04
N ALA A 114 4.89 -5.99 2.06
CA ALA A 114 5.35 -7.36 2.10
C ALA A 114 4.76 -8.21 0.96
N GLU A 115 3.46 -8.11 0.71
CA GLU A 115 2.81 -8.82 -0.40
C GLU A 115 3.32 -8.33 -1.75
N PHE A 116 3.47 -7.01 -1.94
CA PHE A 116 4.03 -6.47 -3.19
C PHE A 116 5.44 -6.98 -3.48
N ALA A 117 6.28 -7.09 -2.45
CA ALA A 117 7.62 -7.65 -2.58
C ALA A 117 7.61 -9.14 -2.97
N LYS A 118 6.69 -9.94 -2.41
CA LYS A 118 6.49 -11.35 -2.79
C LYS A 118 6.01 -11.46 -4.25
N GLU A 119 4.91 -10.76 -4.57
CA GLU A 119 4.31 -10.72 -5.90
C GLU A 119 5.32 -10.26 -6.97
N SER A 120 6.24 -9.36 -6.62
CA SER A 120 7.31 -8.88 -7.50
C SER A 120 8.42 -9.92 -7.74
N LYS A 121 8.83 -10.67 -6.71
CA LYS A 121 9.83 -11.75 -6.84
C LYS A 121 9.33 -12.92 -7.69
N ASP A 122 8.04 -13.23 -7.61
CA ASP A 122 7.44 -14.30 -8.40
C ASP A 122 7.47 -14.02 -9.93
N ALA A 123 7.58 -12.76 -10.38
CA ALA A 123 7.86 -12.48 -11.81
C ALA A 123 9.24 -12.94 -12.25
N GLY A 124 10.25 -12.69 -11.42
CA GLY A 124 11.63 -13.00 -11.76
C GLY A 124 11.81 -14.51 -11.93
N ASN A 125 11.07 -15.29 -11.14
CA ASN A 125 11.13 -16.75 -11.19
C ASN A 125 10.30 -17.36 -12.34
N ALA A 126 9.15 -16.77 -12.69
CA ALA A 126 8.33 -17.23 -13.82
C ALA A 126 9.00 -17.00 -15.19
N GLY A 127 9.90 -16.00 -15.29
CA GLY A 127 10.71 -15.76 -16.50
C GLY A 127 11.89 -16.73 -16.65
N ASN A 128 12.39 -17.31 -15.56
CA ASN A 128 13.58 -18.18 -15.59
C ASN A 128 13.24 -19.64 -15.94
N ASN A 129 11.96 -20.02 -15.90
CA ASN A 129 11.51 -21.39 -16.13
C ASN A 129 11.04 -21.66 -17.58
N ARG A 130 11.19 -20.69 -18.50
CA ARG A 130 10.90 -20.86 -19.93
C ARG A 130 12.10 -21.33 -20.77
N ASN A 131 13.22 -21.67 -20.14
CA ASN A 131 14.45 -22.07 -20.83
C ASN A 131 14.84 -23.54 -20.61
N VAL A 132 13.92 -24.39 -20.13
CA VAL A 132 14.20 -25.82 -19.88
C VAL A 132 13.58 -26.76 -20.93
N ASP A 133 12.61 -26.29 -21.74
CA ASP A 133 11.92 -27.13 -22.74
C ASP A 133 12.40 -26.89 -24.18
N ASN A 134 13.72 -26.88 -24.41
CA ASN A 134 14.27 -26.96 -25.77
C ASN A 134 15.28 -28.11 -25.98
N SER A 135 15.29 -29.12 -25.10
CA SER A 135 16.14 -30.30 -25.23
C SER A 135 15.49 -31.49 -25.97
N LEU A 136 14.22 -31.38 -26.39
CA LEU A 136 13.49 -32.48 -27.06
C LEU A 136 13.33 -32.32 -28.58
N LEU A 137 13.92 -31.30 -29.21
CA LEU A 137 13.93 -31.13 -30.68
C LEU A 137 15.32 -31.17 -31.32
N GLY A 138 16.39 -31.46 -30.56
CA GLY A 138 17.77 -31.58 -31.05
C GLY A 138 18.24 -33.00 -31.44
N GLY A 139 17.39 -34.02 -31.27
CA GLY A 139 17.81 -35.43 -31.32
C GLY A 139 17.50 -36.20 -32.61
N LEU A 140 17.04 -35.56 -33.69
CA LEU A 140 16.49 -36.28 -34.86
C LEU A 140 17.10 -35.94 -36.22
N TYR A 141 18.25 -35.24 -36.26
CA TYR A 141 18.96 -34.96 -37.53
C TYR A 141 20.43 -35.40 -37.59
N ALA A 142 20.91 -36.23 -36.66
CA ALA A 142 22.30 -36.70 -36.65
C ALA A 142 22.47 -38.20 -37.02
N ARG A 143 21.71 -38.71 -38.00
CA ARG A 143 21.93 -40.06 -38.56
C ARG A 143 21.55 -40.21 -40.03
N GLN A 144 21.99 -39.29 -40.88
CA GLN A 144 22.19 -39.57 -42.31
C GLN A 144 23.46 -38.85 -42.77
N GLY A 145 24.54 -39.62 -43.00
CA GLY A 145 25.79 -39.06 -43.50
C GLY A 145 27.05 -39.78 -43.03
N LEU A 146 27.08 -41.11 -43.02
CA LEU A 146 28.35 -41.84 -43.05
C LEU A 146 28.25 -42.96 -44.10
N ARG A 147 28.55 -42.60 -45.34
CA ARG A 147 28.97 -43.53 -46.41
C ARG A 147 30.04 -42.83 -47.26
N ALA A 148 31.27 -43.27 -47.06
CA ALA A 148 32.29 -43.48 -48.09
C ALA A 148 33.31 -44.45 -47.50
#